data_AF-A0A353THA4-F1
#
_entry.id   AF-A0A353THA4-F1
#
_cell.length_a   1.000
_cell.length_b   1.000
_cell.length_c   1.000
_cell.angle_alpha   90.00
_cell.angle_beta   90.00
_cell.angle_gamma   90.00
#
_symmetry.space_group_name_H-M   'P 1'
#
loop_
_entity.id
_entity.type
_entity.pdbx_description
1 polymer ?
#
loop_
_entity_poly.entity_id
_entity_poly.type
_entity_poly.pdbx_seq_one_letter_code
_entity_poly.pdbx_strand_id
1 'polypeptide(L)' 'ECGLFLEKYPQLDMISIGPDMTDVHSPDEKMNIPSVGKFWDYLVRILESVPAEGEE' A
#
# COMPACT_ATOMS: atom_id res chain seq x y z
N GLU A 1 11.90 -1.97 1.09
CA GLU A 1 11.67 -0.51 1.15
C GLU A 1 11.25 0.03 2.52
N CYS A 2 10.07 -0.27 3.08
CA CYS A 2 9.58 0.40 4.30
C CYS A 2 10.56 0.38 5.49
N GLY A 3 11.34 -0.69 5.67
CA GLY A 3 12.39 -0.73 6.70
C GLY A 3 13.46 0.36 6.55
N LEU A 4 13.94 0.60 5.32
CA LEU A 4 14.92 1.66 5.02
C LEU A 4 14.33 3.05 5.25
N PHE A 5 13.03 3.23 4.97
CA PHE A 5 12.36 4.50 5.27
C PHE A 5 12.23 4.73 6.77
N LEU A 6 11.92 3.69 7.55
CA LEU A 6 11.81 3.80 9.01
C LEU A 6 13.15 4.11 9.66
N GLU A 7 14.25 3.55 9.15
CA GLU A 7 15.60 3.89 9.61
C GLU A 7 15.91 5.38 9.44
N LYS A 8 15.46 5.99 8.33
CA LYS A 8 15.70 7.41 8.04
C LYS A 8 14.68 8.35 8.68
N TYR A 9 13.43 7.90 8.82
CA TYR A 9 12.29 8.66 9.35
C TYR A 9 11.56 7.83 10.42
N PRO A 10 12.10 7.74 11.65
CA PRO A 10 11.53 6.87 12.69
C PRO A 10 10.11 7.22 13.12
N GLN A 11 9.69 8.48 12.89
CA GLN A 11 8.36 8.99 13.20
C GLN A 11 7.34 8.81 12.08
N LEU A 12 7.75 8.29 10.92
CA LEU A 12 6.85 8.13 9.78
C LEU A 12 5.96 6.90 10.00
N ASP A 13 4.65 7.12 10.14
CA ASP A 13 3.67 6.04 10.15
C ASP A 13 3.48 5.49 8.73
N MET A 14 3.51 4.16 8.60
CA MET A 14 3.56 3.50 7.30
C MET A 14 2.84 2.16 7.29
N ILE A 15 2.11 1.93 6.21
CA ILE A 15 1.55 0.63 5.85
C ILE A 15 1.98 0.26 4.43
N SER A 16 2.05 -1.03 4.14
CA SER A 16 2.30 -1.56 2.80
C SER A 16 1.11 -2.42 2.38
N ILE A 17 0.43 -2.04 1.29
CA ILE A 17 -0.75 -2.71 0.76
C ILE A 17 -0.65 -2.80 -0.77
N GLY A 18 -1.32 -3.77 -1.37
CA GLY A 18 -1.32 -3.97 -2.82
C GLY A 18 -2.29 -5.06 -3.26
N PRO A 19 -2.49 -5.24 -4.58
CA PRO A 19 -3.28 -6.33 -5.12
C PRO A 19 -2.56 -7.68 -4.98
N ASP A 20 -3.31 -8.77 -5.09
CA ASP A 20 -2.77 -10.12 -5.08
C ASP A 20 -1.92 -10.37 -6.34
N MET A 21 -0.63 -10.65 -6.12
CA MET A 21 0.34 -10.99 -7.16
C MET A 21 1.01 -12.33 -6.85
N THR A 22 1.36 -13.08 -7.89
CA THR A 22 2.14 -14.32 -7.76
C THR A 22 3.30 -14.31 -8.75
N ASP A 23 4.33 -15.12 -8.45
CA ASP A 23 5.47 -15.34 -9.34
C ASP A 23 6.24 -14.05 -9.69
N VAL A 24 6.20 -13.08 -8.77
CA VAL A 24 6.82 -11.76 -8.92
C VAL A 24 8.32 -11.90 -9.19
N HIS A 25 8.83 -11.14 -10.17
CA HIS A 25 10.19 -11.19 -10.68
C HIS A 25 10.54 -12.41 -11.57
N SER A 26 9.53 -13.09 -12.12
CA SER A 26 9.71 -14.14 -13.12
C SER A 26 8.96 -13.81 -14.43
N PRO A 27 9.28 -14.47 -15.56
CA PRO A 27 8.47 -14.34 -16.78
C PRO A 27 7.01 -14.78 -16.61
N ASP A 28 6.70 -15.55 -15.56
CA ASP A 28 5.36 -16.03 -15.22
C ASP A 28 4.60 -15.09 -14.26
N GLU A 29 5.19 -13.93 -13.92
CA GLU A 29 4.59 -12.93 -13.05
C GLU A 29 3.18 -12.55 -13.51
N LYS A 30 2.23 -12.62 -12.57
CA LYS A 30 0.82 -12.35 -12.84
C LYS A 30 0.12 -11.74 -11.64
N MET A 31 -0.96 -11.04 -11.94
CA MET A 31 -1.77 -10.31 -10.98
C MET A 31 -3.23 -10.73 -11.09
N ASN A 32 -3.91 -10.87 -9.95
CA ASN A 32 -5.34 -11.17 -9.93
C ASN A 32 -6.13 -9.91 -10.29
N ILE A 33 -6.73 -9.87 -11.48
CA ILE A 33 -7.46 -8.67 -11.96
C ILE A 33 -8.57 -8.21 -10.97
N PRO A 34 -9.42 -9.10 -10.42
CA PRO A 34 -10.41 -8.70 -9.41
C PRO A 34 -9.82 -8.05 -8.14
N SER A 35 -8.61 -8.43 -7.71
CA SER A 35 -7.99 -7.86 -6.51
C SER A 35 -7.51 -6.42 -6.72
N VAL A 36 -7.21 -6.03 -7.98
CA VAL A 36 -6.85 -4.66 -8.34
C VAL A 36 -7.97 -3.68 -8.01
N GLY A 37 -9.22 -4.03 -8.34
CA GLY A 37 -10.38 -3.19 -8.00
C GLY A 37 -10.54 -3.01 -6.50
N LYS A 38 -10.39 -4.09 -5.73
CA LYS A 38 -10.46 -4.03 -4.25
C LYS A 38 -9.35 -3.16 -3.67
N PHE A 39 -8.12 -3.32 -4.17
CA PHE A 39 -6.98 -2.49 -3.77
C PHE A 39 -7.26 -1.01 -4.06
N TRP A 40 -7.78 -0.68 -5.25
CA TRP A 40 -8.10 0.69 -5.63
C TRP A 40 -9.16 1.31 -4.71
N ASP A 41 -10.27 0.61 -4.49
CA ASP A 41 -11.33 1.07 -3.60
C ASP A 41 -10.82 1.30 -2.17
N TYR A 42 -9.94 0.42 -1.70
CA TYR A 42 -9.36 0.55 -0.36
C TYR A 42 -8.36 1.70 -0.27
N LEU A 43 -7.52 1.89 -1.28
CA LEU A 43 -6.57 3.00 -1.36
C LEU A 43 -7.31 4.35 -1.30
N VAL A 44 -8.34 4.52 -2.14
CA VAL A 44 -9.15 5.75 -2.16
C VAL A 44 -9.78 6.01 -0.80
N ARG A 45 -10.40 4.99 -0.18
CA ARG A 45 -11.00 5.12 1.14
C ARG A 45 -10.00 5.49 2.23
N ILE A 46 -8.79 4.93 2.20
CA ILE A 46 -7.74 5.31 3.14
C ILE A 46 -7.43 6.79 2.99
N LEU A 47 -7.21 7.27 1.77
CA LEU A 47 -6.89 8.67 1.50
C LEU A 47 -8.02 9.63 1.92
N GLU A 48 -9.27 9.25 1.70
CA GLU A 48 -10.44 10.01 2.17
C GLU A 48 -10.57 10.03 3.70
N SER A 49 -10.06 8.98 4.37
CA SER A 49 -10.07 8.86 5.83
C SER A 49 -8.87 9.48 6.54
N VAL A 50 -7.88 10.01 5.79
CA VAL A 50 -6.73 10.67 6.41
C VAL A 50 -7.24 11.93 7.14
N PRO A 51 -6.96 12.07 8.45
CA PRO A 51 -7.42 13.23 9.22
C PRO A 51 -6.80 14.52 8.67
N ALA A 52 -7.54 15.62 8.79
CA ALA A 52 -6.98 16.94 8.52
C ALA A 52 -5.84 17.23 9.52
N GLU A 53 -4.81 17.98 9.09
CA GLU A 53 -3.65 18.27 9.93
C GLU A 53 -4.07 18.79 11.32
N GLY A 54 -3.73 18.03 12.38
CA GLY A 54 -3.94 18.44 13.78
C GLY A 54 -5.14 17.83 14.50
N GLU A 55 -5.91 16.93 13.88
CA GLU A 55 -6.94 16.14 14.57
C GLU A 55 -6.38 14.78 15.00
N GLU A 56 -6.33 14.54 16.32
CA GLU A 56 -6.00 13.23 16.95
C GLU A 56 -7.21 12.29 16.96
#